data_AF-A0A9D4IKF3-F1
#
_entry.id   AF-A0A9D4IKF3-F1
#
_cell.length_a   1.000
_cell.length_b   1.000
_cell.length_c   1.000
_cell.angle_alpha   90.00
_cell.angle_beta   90.00
_cell.angle_gamma   90.00
#
_symmetry.space_group_name_H-M   'P 1'
#
loop_
_entity.id
_entity.type
_entity.pdbx_description
1 polymer ?
#
loop_
_entity_poly.entity_id
_entity_poly.type
_entity_poly.pdbx_seq_one_letter_code
_entity_poly.pdbx_strand_id
1 'polypeptide(L)'
;METKLNDCKKELGFAELVQFISCTLHVVHNAFKNGIYVYGEDAEQLAVDIFQWFKSHTCQREDFQETLAELGLGDKMFVRHVKCRCLTLVPALQRILRNWKAVCKYYITDLPAMSKNNHTESNLRKNIILKMCI
;
A
#
# COMPACT_ATOMS: atom_id res chain seq x y z
N MET A 1 28.34 -14.12 -9.16
CA MET A 1 29.11 -14.69 -8.03
C MET A 1 28.56 -16.08 -7.63
N GLU A 2 28.09 -16.89 -8.58
CA GLU A 2 27.36 -18.15 -8.29
C GLU A 2 28.03 -19.41 -8.87
N THR A 3 28.98 -19.26 -9.81
CA THR A 3 29.74 -20.38 -10.40
C THR A 3 30.54 -21.17 -9.36
N LYS A 4 31.13 -20.48 -8.38
CA LYS A 4 31.98 -21.09 -7.34
C LYS A 4 31.28 -22.17 -6.50
N LEU A 5 29.96 -22.08 -6.30
CA LEU A 5 29.25 -23.01 -5.42
C LEU A 5 29.12 -24.41 -6.05
N ASN A 6 28.84 -24.46 -7.36
CA ASN A 6 28.76 -25.72 -8.09
C ASN A 6 30.15 -26.33 -8.28
N ASP A 7 31.19 -25.50 -8.44
CA ASP A 7 32.57 -25.95 -8.57
C ASP A 7 33.06 -26.62 -7.28
N CYS A 8 32.87 -25.98 -6.10
CA CYS A 8 33.19 -26.60 -4.81
C CYS A 8 32.44 -27.92 -4.55
N LYS A 9 31.19 -28.03 -5.01
CA LYS A 9 30.41 -29.27 -4.81
C LYS A 9 30.81 -30.40 -5.76
N LYS A 10 31.29 -30.07 -6.97
CA LYS A 10 31.92 -31.05 -7.86
C LYS A 10 33.22 -31.59 -7.28
N GLU A 11 34.03 -30.74 -6.65
CA GLU A 11 35.26 -31.16 -5.94
C GLU A 11 34.94 -32.11 -4.77
N LEU A 12 33.77 -31.97 -4.14
CA LEU A 12 33.27 -32.87 -3.09
C LEU A 12 32.67 -34.19 -3.62
N GLY A 13 32.76 -34.47 -4.92
CA GLY A 13 32.34 -35.74 -5.52
C GLY A 13 30.85 -35.83 -5.89
N PHE A 14 30.10 -34.72 -5.82
CA PHE A 14 28.71 -34.69 -6.31
C PHE A 14 28.71 -34.63 -7.85
N ALA A 15 28.59 -35.78 -8.50
CA ALA A 15 28.37 -35.87 -9.94
C ALA A 15 26.93 -35.46 -10.31
N GLU A 16 26.74 -34.89 -11.50
CA GLU A 16 25.43 -34.49 -12.08
C GLU A 16 24.73 -33.27 -11.47
N LEU A 17 25.47 -32.31 -10.93
CA LEU A 17 24.88 -31.03 -10.53
C LEU A 17 24.45 -30.22 -11.75
N VAL A 18 23.14 -30.00 -11.88
CA VAL A 18 22.56 -29.07 -12.85
C VAL A 18 23.15 -27.67 -12.61
N GLN A 19 23.62 -27.03 -13.67
CA GLN A 19 24.14 -25.67 -13.60
C GLN A 19 23.03 -24.74 -13.08
N PHE A 20 23.29 -24.02 -12.00
CA PHE A 20 22.37 -22.99 -11.55
C PHE A 20 22.41 -21.84 -12.55
N ILE A 21 21.42 -21.80 -13.44
CA ILE A 21 21.25 -20.70 -14.38
C ILE A 21 20.47 -19.62 -13.65
N SER A 22 21.10 -18.48 -13.39
CA SER A 22 20.40 -17.34 -12.80
C SER A 22 19.24 -16.92 -13.70
N CYS A 23 18.01 -16.95 -13.20
CA CYS A 23 16.88 -16.42 -13.94
C CYS A 23 17.13 -14.94 -14.25
N THR A 24 17.03 -14.54 -15.52
CA THR A 24 17.20 -13.13 -15.94
C THR A 24 16.27 -12.19 -15.19
N LEU A 25 15.11 -12.70 -14.74
CA LEU A 25 14.18 -11.97 -13.88
C LEU A 25 14.78 -11.60 -12.50
N HIS A 26 15.69 -12.42 -11.94
CA HIS A 26 16.36 -12.08 -10.68
C HIS A 26 17.27 -10.87 -10.83
N VAL A 27 17.97 -10.73 -11.97
CA VAL A 27 18.81 -9.56 -12.25
C VAL A 27 17.95 -8.30 -12.30
N VAL A 28 16.83 -8.35 -13.03
CA VAL A 28 15.87 -7.23 -13.12
C VAL A 28 15.25 -6.90 -11.77
N HIS A 29 14.83 -7.92 -11.01
CA HIS A 29 14.25 -7.74 -9.69
C HIS A 29 15.24 -7.07 -8.72
N ASN A 30 16.49 -7.51 -8.69
CA ASN A 30 17.51 -6.94 -7.82
C ASN A 30 17.88 -5.52 -8.23
N ALA A 31 18.00 -5.26 -9.53
CA ALA A 31 18.22 -3.90 -10.04
C ALA A 31 17.08 -2.95 -9.62
N PHE A 32 15.83 -3.38 -9.80
CA PHE A 32 14.66 -2.60 -9.41
C PHE A 32 14.61 -2.37 -7.90
N LYS A 33 14.87 -3.40 -7.09
CA LYS A 33 14.93 -3.29 -5.63
C LYS A 33 15.98 -2.28 -5.17
N ASN A 34 17.19 -2.34 -5.75
CA ASN A 34 18.24 -1.36 -5.45
C ASN A 34 17.83 0.06 -5.88
N GLY A 35 17.13 0.20 -7.01
CA GLY A 35 16.57 1.48 -7.44
C GLY A 35 15.55 2.04 -6.44
N ILE A 36 14.60 1.22 -5.97
CA ILE A 36 13.64 1.63 -4.93
C ILE A 36 14.38 2.06 -3.66
N TYR A 37 15.35 1.27 -3.21
CA TYR A 37 16.09 1.56 -1.98
C TYR A 37 16.75 2.95 -2.00
N VAL A 38 17.25 3.39 -3.15
CA VAL A 38 17.91 4.70 -3.28
C VAL A 38 16.92 5.83 -3.55
N TYR A 39 15.86 5.60 -4.32
CA TYR A 39 15.03 6.69 -4.89
C TYR A 39 13.55 6.65 -4.55
N GLY A 40 13.03 5.53 -4.03
CA GLY A 40 11.60 5.25 -4.05
C GLY A 40 11.04 4.58 -2.80
N GLU A 41 11.83 4.45 -1.73
CA GLU A 41 11.39 3.78 -0.50
C GLU A 41 10.15 4.45 0.10
N ASP A 42 10.12 5.78 0.18
CA ASP A 42 8.97 6.53 0.69
C ASP A 42 7.72 6.33 -0.17
N ALA A 43 7.88 6.31 -1.49
CA ALA A 43 6.77 6.09 -2.42
C ALA A 43 6.23 4.66 -2.30
N GLU A 44 7.11 3.67 -2.19
CA GLU A 44 6.74 2.27 -1.96
C GLU A 44 5.99 2.12 -0.64
N GLN A 45 6.50 2.74 0.43
CA GLN A 45 5.88 2.70 1.75
C GLN A 45 4.51 3.38 1.76
N LEU A 46 4.39 4.55 1.14
CA LEU A 46 3.10 5.24 0.98
C LEU A 46 2.06 4.37 0.28
N ALA A 47 2.46 3.61 -0.75
CA ALA A 47 1.55 2.71 -1.44
C ALA A 47 1.07 1.55 -0.56
N VAL A 48 1.94 1.03 0.31
CA VAL A 48 1.59 0.01 1.30
C VAL A 48 0.64 0.59 2.34
N ASP A 49 0.95 1.76 2.89
CA ASP A 49 0.21 2.37 4.00
C ASP A 49 -1.20 2.77 3.58
N ILE A 50 -1.34 3.44 2.43
CA ILE A 50 -2.66 3.82 1.89
C ILE A 50 -3.51 2.58 1.66
N PHE A 51 -2.95 1.54 1.05
CA PHE A 51 -3.71 0.31 0.80
C PHE A 51 -4.14 -0.33 2.12
N GLN A 52 -3.25 -0.38 3.11
CA GLN A 52 -3.53 -1.01 4.39
C GLN A 52 -4.58 -0.23 5.20
N TRP A 53 -4.56 1.11 5.16
CA TRP A 53 -5.62 1.95 5.76
C TRP A 53 -7.00 1.51 5.26
N PHE A 54 -7.23 1.60 3.95
CA PHE A 54 -8.53 1.26 3.36
C PHE A 54 -8.85 -0.23 3.39
N LYS A 55 -7.87 -1.12 3.52
CA LYS A 55 -8.13 -2.54 3.74
C LYS A 55 -8.71 -2.81 5.14
N SER A 56 -8.39 -1.98 6.13
CA SER A 56 -8.64 -2.29 7.54
C SER A 56 -10.12 -2.15 7.93
N HIS A 57 -10.82 -1.16 7.38
CA HIS A 57 -12.22 -0.91 7.69
C HIS A 57 -13.04 -0.57 6.45
N THR A 58 -14.27 -1.09 6.38
CA THR A 58 -15.20 -0.81 5.27
C THR A 58 -15.70 0.63 5.29
N CYS A 59 -15.96 1.21 6.47
CA CYS A 59 -16.40 2.61 6.60
C CYS A 59 -15.38 3.58 5.98
N GLN A 60 -14.08 3.38 6.23
CA GLN A 60 -13.02 4.21 5.65
C GLN A 60 -13.03 4.18 4.12
N ARG A 61 -13.45 3.06 3.52
CA ARG A 61 -13.58 2.95 2.06
C ARG A 61 -14.78 3.73 1.57
N GLU A 62 -15.93 3.58 2.21
CA GLU A 62 -17.17 4.28 1.89
C GLU A 62 -16.95 5.81 1.96
N ASP A 63 -16.37 6.30 3.05
CA ASP A 63 -16.01 7.72 3.24
C ASP A 63 -15.10 8.25 2.10
N PHE A 64 -14.13 7.44 1.68
CA PHE A 64 -13.23 7.81 0.58
C PHE A 64 -13.92 7.75 -0.78
N GLN A 65 -14.87 6.85 -0.97
CA GLN A 65 -15.68 6.80 -2.20
C GLN A 65 -16.60 8.01 -2.33
N GLU A 66 -17.14 8.51 -1.22
CA GLU A 66 -17.86 9.80 -1.20
C GLU A 66 -16.93 10.94 -1.62
N THR A 67 -15.70 10.96 -1.09
CA THR A 67 -14.67 11.94 -1.49
C THR A 67 -14.35 11.87 -2.98
N LEU A 68 -14.28 10.67 -3.56
CA LEU A 68 -14.08 10.48 -5.00
C LEU A 68 -15.27 10.99 -5.82
N ALA A 69 -16.49 10.68 -5.37
CA ALA A 69 -17.72 11.09 -6.04
C ALA A 69 -17.88 12.62 -6.05
N GLU A 70 -17.60 13.29 -4.94
CA GLU A 70 -17.62 14.75 -4.83
C GLU A 70 -16.65 15.44 -5.80
N LEU A 71 -15.49 14.82 -6.03
CA LEU A 71 -14.48 15.33 -6.95
C LEU A 71 -14.69 14.87 -8.41
N GLY A 72 -15.75 14.09 -8.69
CA GLY A 72 -16.01 13.53 -10.01
C GLY A 72 -14.92 12.58 -10.51
N LEU A 73 -14.19 11.93 -9.59
CA LEU A 73 -13.13 10.99 -9.91
C LEU A 73 -13.68 9.56 -9.99
N GLY A 74 -13.07 8.73 -10.83
CA GLY A 74 -13.51 7.34 -11.02
C GLY A 74 -13.38 6.49 -9.75
N ASP A 75 -14.36 5.62 -9.52
CA ASP A 75 -14.53 4.83 -8.29
C ASP A 75 -13.60 3.61 -8.20
N LYS A 76 -12.29 3.83 -8.35
CA LYS A 76 -11.30 2.75 -8.29
C LYS A 76 -10.40 2.89 -7.07
N MET A 77 -10.64 2.03 -6.07
CA MET A 77 -9.81 1.88 -4.87
C MET A 77 -8.36 1.45 -5.15
N PHE A 78 -7.46 1.75 -4.23
CA PHE A 78 -6.01 1.53 -4.38
C PHE A 78 -5.60 0.08 -4.66
N VAL A 79 -4.51 -0.09 -5.41
CA VAL A 79 -3.96 -1.40 -5.77
C VAL A 79 -3.03 -1.90 -4.68
N ARG A 80 -3.17 -3.18 -4.32
CA ARG A 80 -2.28 -3.81 -3.34
C ARG A 80 -0.87 -3.93 -3.91
N HIS A 81 0.09 -3.30 -3.23
CA HIS A 81 1.52 -3.53 -3.44
C HIS A 81 2.10 -4.39 -2.31
N VAL A 82 3.08 -5.24 -2.64
CA VAL A 82 3.94 -5.94 -1.67
C VAL A 82 5.38 -5.87 -2.13
N LYS A 83 6.32 -5.64 -1.20
CA LYS A 83 7.74 -5.39 -1.49
C LYS A 83 8.42 -6.54 -2.28
N CYS A 84 7.97 -7.78 -2.11
CA CYS A 84 8.48 -8.93 -2.86
C CYS A 84 7.97 -9.03 -4.31
N ARG A 85 7.07 -8.14 -4.75
CA ARG A 85 6.46 -8.14 -6.09
C ARG A 85 6.52 -6.74 -6.71
N CYS A 86 7.71 -6.37 -7.19
CA CYS A 86 8.00 -5.08 -7.80
C CYS A 86 7.01 -4.62 -8.88
N LEU A 87 6.50 -5.55 -9.70
CA LEU A 87 5.57 -5.25 -10.80
C LEU A 87 4.25 -4.61 -10.36
N THR A 88 3.89 -4.73 -9.09
CA THR A 88 2.66 -4.12 -8.53
C THR A 88 2.86 -2.68 -8.09
N LEU A 89 4.10 -2.21 -7.95
CA LEU A 89 4.38 -0.87 -7.44
C LEU A 89 3.92 0.22 -8.40
N VAL A 90 4.29 0.10 -9.68
CA VAL A 90 3.92 1.08 -10.72
C VAL A 90 2.39 1.28 -10.81
N PRO A 91 1.54 0.24 -10.95
CA PRO A 91 0.10 0.45 -11.01
C PRO A 91 -0.49 0.98 -9.68
N ALA A 92 0.13 0.68 -8.53
CA ALA A 92 -0.28 1.26 -7.24
C ALA A 92 0.01 2.76 -7.17
N LEU A 93 1.24 3.18 -7.48
CA LEU A 93 1.64 4.59 -7.52
C LEU A 93 0.84 5.38 -8.55
N GLN A 94 0.61 4.82 -9.74
CA GLN A 94 -0.24 5.45 -10.75
C GLN A 94 -1.66 5.66 -10.26
N ARG A 95 -2.21 4.75 -9.45
CA ARG A 95 -3.54 4.94 -8.86
C ARG A 95 -3.54 6.07 -7.83
N ILE A 96 -2.51 6.13 -6.99
CA ILE A 96 -2.35 7.19 -5.99
C ILE A 96 -2.25 8.55 -6.68
N LEU A 97 -1.44 8.66 -7.73
CA LEU A 97 -1.28 9.90 -8.50
C LEU A 97 -2.60 10.36 -9.15
N ARG A 98 -3.36 9.43 -9.77
CA ARG A 98 -4.67 9.76 -10.36
C ARG A 98 -5.67 10.27 -9.33
N ASN A 99 -5.64 9.69 -8.13
CA ASN A 99 -6.56 10.03 -7.05
C ASN A 99 -5.94 11.02 -6.03
N TRP A 100 -4.81 11.66 -6.35
CA TRP A 100 -4.03 12.43 -5.38
C TRP A 100 -4.83 13.56 -4.73
N LYS A 101 -5.65 14.25 -5.53
CA LYS A 101 -6.55 15.30 -5.02
C LYS A 101 -7.53 14.75 -3.98
N ALA A 102 -8.11 13.57 -4.21
CA ALA A 102 -8.99 12.91 -3.26
C ALA A 102 -8.24 12.44 -2.01
N VAL A 103 -7.03 11.89 -2.17
CA VAL A 103 -6.17 11.50 -1.03
C VAL A 103 -5.91 12.70 -0.12
N CYS A 104 -5.51 13.83 -0.69
CA CYS A 104 -5.28 15.06 0.09
C CYS A 104 -6.56 15.53 0.78
N LYS A 105 -7.69 15.63 0.05
CA LYS A 105 -8.97 16.06 0.63
C LYS A 105 -9.40 15.15 1.78
N TYR A 106 -9.34 13.84 1.58
CA TYR A 106 -9.73 12.86 2.59
C TYR A 106 -8.92 12.99 3.87
N TYR A 107 -7.58 12.96 3.79
CA TYR A 107 -6.73 12.97 4.98
C TYR A 107 -6.62 14.34 5.66
N ILE A 108 -6.68 15.44 4.89
CA ILE A 108 -6.47 16.80 5.42
C ILE A 108 -7.79 17.46 5.85
N THR A 109 -8.90 17.14 5.18
CA THR A 109 -10.20 17.81 5.39
C THR A 109 -11.24 16.87 5.97
N ASP A 110 -11.55 15.77 5.27
CA ASP A 110 -12.73 14.95 5.59
C ASP A 110 -12.55 14.14 6.87
N LEU A 111 -11.42 13.43 6.99
CA LEU A 111 -11.11 12.59 8.14
C LEU A 111 -11.04 13.40 9.47
N PRO A 112 -10.37 14.57 9.53
CA PRO A 112 -10.43 15.42 10.73
C PRO A 112 -11.83 15.97 11.03
N ALA A 113 -12.63 16.30 10.01
CA ALA A 113 -14.00 16.79 10.21
C ALA A 113 -14.89 15.69 10.82
N MET A 114 -14.78 14.44 10.33
CA MET A 114 -15.47 13.27 10.88
C MET A 114 -15.10 13.02 12.34
N SER A 115 -13.82 13.14 12.70
CA SER A 115 -13.36 13.00 14.09
C SER A 115 -13.97 14.05 15.03
N LYS A 116 -14.04 15.31 14.60
CA LYS A 116 -14.69 16.38 15.37
C LYS A 116 -16.18 16.10 15.54
N ASN A 117 -16.87 15.72 14.47
CA ASN A 117 -18.30 15.39 14.49
C ASN A 117 -18.61 14.21 15.43
N ASN A 118 -17.75 13.19 15.48
CA ASN A 118 -17.89 12.07 16.41
C ASN A 118 -17.75 12.50 17.88
N HIS A 119 -16.87 13.45 18.19
CA HIS A 119 -16.80 14.04 19.53
C HIS A 119 -18.08 14.81 19.88
N THR A 120 -18.64 15.59 18.94
CA THR A 120 -19.90 16.31 19.13
C THR A 120 -21.09 15.37 19.26
N GLU A 121 -21.15 14.31 18.44
CA GLU A 121 -22.18 13.27 18.52
C GLU A 121 -22.08 12.45 19.80
N SER A 122 -20.88 12.10 20.27
CA SER A 122 -20.73 11.39 21.55
C SER A 122 -21.21 12.25 22.74
N ASN A 123 -21.01 13.57 22.68
CA ASN A 123 -21.53 14.52 23.65
C ASN A 123 -23.05 14.74 23.49
N LEU A 124 -23.58 14.75 22.27
CA LEU A 124 -25.01 14.85 21.99
C LEU A 124 -25.76 13.58 22.42
N ARG A 125 -25.20 12.40 22.16
CA ARG A 125 -25.75 11.10 22.61
C ARG A 125 -25.77 11.00 24.13
N LYS A 126 -24.73 11.49 24.83
CA LYS A 126 -24.75 11.62 26.29
C LYS A 126 -25.87 12.57 26.78
N ASN A 127 -26.06 13.71 26.12
CA ASN A 127 -27.10 14.68 26.47
C ASN A 127 -28.54 14.23 26.13
N ILE A 128 -28.73 13.41 25.09
CA ILE A 128 -30.02 12.83 24.73
C ILE A 128 -30.41 11.74 25.74
N ILE A 129 -29.46 10.89 26.15
CA ILE A 129 -29.71 9.85 27.16
C ILE A 129 -30.07 10.47 28.53
N LEU A 130 -29.44 11.60 28.90
CA LEU A 130 -29.78 12.34 30.13
C LEU A 130 -31.16 13.03 30.10
N LYS A 131 -31.75 13.28 28.93
CA LYS A 131 -33.11 13.85 28.79
C LYS A 131 -34.21 12.79 28.67
N MET A 132 -33.87 11.51 28.49
CA MET A 132 -34.83 10.40 28.45
C MET A 132 -34.90 9.61 29.76
N CYS A 133 -34.16 10.03 30.80
CA CYS A 133 -34.17 9.42 32.13
C CYS A 133 -34.55 10.39 33.26
N ILE A 134 -35.37 11.41 32.97
CA ILE A 134 -36.14 12.16 33.98
C ILE A 134 -37.60 12.15 33.56
#